data_AF-A0A9J6F1D9-F1
#
_entry.id   AF-A0A9J6F1D9-F1
#
_cell.length_a   1.000
_cell.length_b   1.000
_cell.length_c   1.000
_cell.angle_alpha   90.00
_cell.angle_beta   90.00
_cell.angle_gamma   90.00
#
_symmetry.space_group_name_H-M   'P 1'
#
loop_
_entity.id
_entity.type
_entity.pdbx_description
1 polymer ?
#
loop_
_entity_poly.entity_id
_entity_poly.type
_entity_poly.pdbx_seq_one_letter_code
_entity_poly.pdbx_strand_id
1 'polypeptide(L)'
;MVDEIRQALRSQQSDEQRERRQKLVHDRRGASVSAKEFEPVAVEEFEAFLKDIKAQRNNKLYFRKMKNSLALGGDYISRFLRTNGALEQLLSITLRTTESSCQLEALSCLTNIACGDHKATYRVLRSAGPYLITFLNGTNPFLQARYAAPDVTQSRVIVHHGGVAVRVSG
;
A
#
# COMPACT_ATOMS: atom_id res chain seq x y z
N MET A 1 2.73 27.31 11.32
CA MET A 1 3.10 26.36 12.39
C MET A 1 2.30 25.05 12.34
N VAL A 2 0.98 25.01 12.56
CA VAL A 2 0.22 23.73 12.59
C VAL A 2 0.18 23.02 11.23
N ASP A 3 0.03 23.77 10.12
CA ASP A 3 -0.01 23.18 8.78
C ASP A 3 1.37 22.69 8.30
N GLU A 4 2.45 23.36 8.73
CA GLU A 4 3.83 22.93 8.48
C GLU A 4 4.12 21.60 9.20
N ILE A 5 3.67 21.45 10.45
CA ILE A 5 3.81 20.21 11.22
C ILE A 5 3.04 19.07 10.55
N ARG A 6 1.80 19.32 10.08
CA ARG A 6 1.01 18.31 9.36
C ARG A 6 1.66 17.90 8.04
N GLN A 7 2.24 18.85 7.32
CA GLN A 7 2.92 18.59 6.06
C GLN A 7 4.19 17.79 6.27
N ALA A 8 4.99 18.13 7.27
CA ALA A 8 6.20 17.39 7.67
C ALA A 8 5.89 15.95 8.10
N LEU A 9 4.80 15.74 8.87
CA LEU A 9 4.38 14.39 9.27
C LEU A 9 3.99 13.52 8.07
N ARG A 10 3.33 14.10 7.05
CA ARG A 10 2.95 13.38 5.83
C ARG A 10 4.16 13.04 4.96
N SER A 11 5.09 13.98 4.79
CA SER A 11 6.33 13.70 4.07
C SER A 11 7.11 12.59 4.78
N GLN A 12 7.22 12.67 6.11
CA GLN A 12 7.86 11.64 6.92
C GLN A 12 7.18 10.28 6.74
N GLN A 13 5.85 10.20 6.82
CA GLN A 13 5.12 8.95 6.60
C GLN A 13 5.31 8.40 5.18
N SER A 14 5.31 9.26 4.17
CA SER A 14 5.58 8.88 2.78
C SER A 14 6.99 8.32 2.61
N ASP A 15 7.99 8.98 3.22
CA ASP A 15 9.39 8.59 3.19
C ASP A 15 9.63 7.28 3.95
N GLU A 16 9.05 7.12 5.14
CA GLU A 16 9.10 5.87 5.92
C GLU A 16 8.51 4.70 5.13
N GLN A 17 7.38 4.91 4.45
CA GLN A 17 6.81 3.88 3.59
C GLN A 17 7.71 3.58 2.38
N ARG A 18 8.35 4.61 1.79
CA ARG A 18 9.29 4.44 0.68
C ARG A 18 10.52 3.64 1.11
N GLU A 19 11.11 3.97 2.27
CA GLU A 19 12.27 3.29 2.83
C GLU A 19 11.95 1.84 3.19
N ARG A 20 10.82 1.57 3.85
CA ARG A 20 10.35 0.20 4.13
C ARG A 20 10.18 -0.61 2.85
N ARG A 21 9.67 -0.01 1.77
CA ARG A 21 9.55 -0.67 0.46
C ARG A 21 10.91 -0.99 -0.15
N GLN A 22 11.87 -0.06 -0.08
CA GLN A 22 13.23 -0.30 -0.55
C GLN A 22 13.89 -1.46 0.22
N LYS A 23 13.69 -1.52 1.54
CA LYS A 23 14.14 -2.64 2.38
C LYS A 23 13.48 -3.96 1.95
N LEU A 24 12.16 -4.00 1.76
CA LEU A 24 11.46 -5.19 1.27
C LEU A 24 11.91 -5.64 -0.13
N VAL A 25 12.25 -4.70 -1.03
CA VAL A 25 12.80 -5.01 -2.36
C VAL A 25 14.21 -5.58 -2.23
N HIS A 26 15.02 -5.03 -1.34
CA HIS A 26 16.36 -5.51 -1.05
C HIS A 26 16.33 -6.94 -0.47
N ASP A 27 15.45 -7.19 0.49
CA ASP A 27 15.27 -8.51 1.13
C ASP A 27 14.67 -9.55 0.18
N ARG A 28 13.83 -9.13 -0.77
CA ARG A 28 13.22 -10.02 -1.78
C ARG A 28 14.12 -10.37 -2.95
N ARG A 29 15.35 -9.86 -3.05
CA ARG A 29 16.31 -10.29 -4.09
C ARG A 29 16.65 -11.80 -4.02
N GLY A 30 16.27 -12.50 -2.95
CA GLY A 30 16.34 -13.96 -2.84
C GLY A 30 15.13 -14.74 -3.41
N ALA A 31 14.03 -14.08 -3.80
CA ALA A 31 12.85 -14.70 -4.40
C ALA A 31 12.67 -14.19 -5.83
N SER A 32 12.56 -15.08 -6.80
CA SER A 32 12.58 -14.87 -8.26
C SER A 32 11.37 -14.09 -8.84
N VAL A 33 10.94 -13.00 -8.21
CA VAL A 33 9.98 -12.08 -8.80
C VAL A 33 10.73 -11.17 -9.77
N SER A 34 10.44 -11.28 -11.06
CA SER A 34 11.10 -10.49 -12.10
C SER A 34 11.03 -9.00 -11.80
N ALA A 35 12.17 -8.30 -11.85
CA ALA A 35 12.27 -6.85 -11.55
C ALA A 35 11.24 -6.01 -12.35
N LYS A 36 10.86 -6.47 -13.54
CA LYS A 36 9.81 -5.87 -14.39
C LYS A 36 8.42 -5.81 -13.76
N GLU A 37 8.12 -6.65 -12.78
CA GLU A 37 6.82 -6.62 -12.08
C GLU A 37 6.70 -5.44 -11.10
N PHE A 38 7.82 -4.84 -10.71
CA PHE A 38 7.85 -3.72 -9.78
C PHE A 38 7.92 -2.36 -10.44
N GLU A 39 8.25 -2.31 -11.74
CA GLU A 39 8.37 -1.06 -12.47
C GLU A 39 7.04 -0.28 -12.47
N PRO A 40 7.06 1.00 -12.04
CA PRO A 40 5.90 1.87 -12.10
C PRO A 40 5.54 2.14 -13.57
N VAL A 41 4.25 2.37 -13.82
CA VAL A 41 3.76 2.86 -15.11
C VAL A 41 4.32 4.26 -15.35
N ALA A 42 4.72 4.58 -16.59
CA ALA A 42 5.11 5.94 -16.97
C ALA A 42 3.99 6.94 -16.65
N VAL A 43 4.34 8.15 -16.21
CA VAL A 43 3.37 9.16 -15.73
C VAL A 43 2.34 9.50 -16.82
N GLU A 44 2.78 9.53 -18.07
CA GLU A 44 2.03 9.87 -19.26
C GLU A 44 0.99 8.80 -19.62
N GLU A 45 1.33 7.53 -19.37
CA GLU A 45 0.49 6.37 -19.67
C GLU A 45 -0.49 6.04 -18.53
N PHE A 46 -0.28 6.64 -17.36
CA PHE A 46 -0.98 6.26 -16.14
C PHE A 46 -2.50 6.46 -16.24
N GLU A 47 -2.98 7.55 -16.85
CA GLU A 47 -4.44 7.76 -17.01
C GLU A 47 -5.08 6.73 -17.94
N ALA A 48 -4.39 6.30 -18.99
CA ALA A 48 -4.87 5.24 -19.87
C ALA A 48 -4.91 3.90 -19.11
N PHE A 49 -3.86 3.62 -18.34
CA PHE A 49 -3.78 2.44 -17.49
C PHE A 49 -4.94 2.34 -16.50
N LEU A 50 -5.40 3.46 -15.92
CA LEU A 50 -6.52 3.50 -14.95
C LEU A 50 -7.89 3.16 -15.55
N LYS A 51 -8.04 3.19 -16.88
CA LYS A 51 -9.32 2.82 -17.53
C LYS A 51 -9.68 1.35 -17.36
N ASP A 52 -8.68 0.52 -17.06
CA ASP A 52 -8.83 -0.94 -16.99
C ASP A 52 -9.12 -1.47 -15.57
N ILE A 53 -9.24 -0.61 -14.55
CA ILE A 53 -9.39 -1.02 -13.13
C ILE A 53 -10.47 -2.11 -12.97
N LYS A 54 -11.65 -1.89 -13.55
CA LYS A 54 -12.78 -2.83 -13.45
C LYS A 54 -12.52 -4.15 -14.19
N ALA A 55 -11.89 -4.11 -15.35
CA ALA A 55 -11.54 -5.31 -16.12
C ALA A 55 -10.48 -6.14 -15.38
N GLN A 56 -9.58 -5.48 -14.66
CA GLN A 56 -8.46 -6.08 -13.95
C GLN A 56 -8.78 -6.47 -12.51
N ARG A 57 -10.06 -6.60 -12.13
CA ARG A 57 -10.54 -6.83 -10.74
C ARG A 57 -9.91 -7.99 -9.97
N ASN A 58 -9.39 -9.00 -10.67
CA ASN A 58 -8.75 -10.18 -10.10
C ASN A 58 -7.25 -10.27 -10.45
N ASN A 59 -6.68 -9.20 -11.05
CA ASN A 59 -5.29 -9.16 -11.45
C ASN A 59 -4.45 -8.45 -10.37
N LYS A 60 -3.88 -9.23 -9.47
CA LYS A 60 -2.99 -8.74 -8.41
C LYS A 60 -1.82 -7.91 -8.93
N LEU A 61 -1.23 -8.30 -10.06
CA LEU A 61 -0.06 -7.61 -10.62
C LEU A 61 -0.44 -6.21 -11.12
N TYR A 62 -1.64 -6.06 -11.69
CA TYR A 62 -2.17 -4.76 -12.08
C TYR A 62 -2.28 -3.81 -10.88
N PHE A 63 -2.91 -4.24 -9.78
CA PHE A 63 -3.02 -3.40 -8.57
C PHE A 63 -1.67 -3.13 -7.92
N ARG A 64 -0.73 -4.07 -7.98
CA ARG A 64 0.63 -3.86 -7.50
C ARG A 64 1.37 -2.78 -8.29
N LYS A 65 1.27 -2.79 -9.62
CA LYS A 65 1.84 -1.73 -10.48
C LYS A 65 1.22 -0.37 -10.17
N MET A 66 -0.12 -0.33 -10.06
CA MET A 66 -0.84 0.89 -9.68
C MET A 66 -0.38 1.43 -8.32
N LYS A 67 -0.27 0.56 -7.31
CA LYS A 67 0.25 0.91 -5.99
C LYS A 67 1.65 1.50 -6.08
N ASN A 68 2.54 0.87 -6.85
CA ASN A 68 3.92 1.32 -7.00
C ASN A 68 3.99 2.69 -7.70
N SER A 69 3.18 2.93 -8.74
CA SER A 69 3.03 4.24 -9.36
C SER A 69 2.52 5.30 -8.37
N LEU A 70 1.43 5.01 -7.64
CA LEU A 70 0.86 5.93 -6.65
C LEU A 70 1.83 6.24 -5.49
N ALA A 71 2.73 5.32 -5.18
CA ALA A 71 3.76 5.52 -4.16
C ALA A 71 4.82 6.56 -4.56
N LEU A 72 4.92 6.92 -5.84
CA LEU A 72 5.80 8.00 -6.32
C LEU A 72 5.21 9.39 -6.06
N GLY A 73 3.93 9.48 -5.65
CA GLY A 73 3.35 10.69 -5.08
C GLY A 73 2.61 11.59 -6.08
N GLY A 74 2.86 12.90 -5.99
CA GLY A 74 1.95 13.97 -6.41
C GLY A 74 1.33 13.84 -7.80
N ASP A 75 2.14 13.61 -8.84
CA ASP A 75 1.65 13.57 -10.22
C ASP A 75 0.71 12.37 -10.47
N TYR A 76 1.10 11.20 -9.97
CA TYR A 76 0.28 9.99 -10.07
C TYR A 76 -1.03 10.12 -9.28
N ILE A 77 -0.96 10.65 -8.06
CA ILE A 77 -2.14 10.87 -7.22
C ILE A 77 -3.09 11.89 -7.88
N SER A 78 -2.55 12.99 -8.41
CA SER A 78 -3.32 14.02 -9.11
C SER A 78 -4.04 13.45 -10.34
N ARG A 79 -3.35 12.69 -11.19
CA ARG A 79 -3.92 12.01 -12.36
C ARG A 79 -4.98 10.98 -11.97
N PHE A 80 -4.72 10.18 -10.93
CA PHE A 80 -5.69 9.22 -10.41
C PHE A 80 -6.99 9.91 -10.00
N LEU A 81 -6.89 10.99 -9.23
CA LEU A 81 -8.05 11.70 -8.70
C LEU A 81 -8.83 12.48 -9.77
N ARG A 82 -8.18 12.86 -10.87
CA ARG A 82 -8.84 13.49 -12.04
C ARG A 82 -9.51 12.46 -12.95
N THR A 83 -9.06 11.21 -12.92
CA THR A 83 -9.66 10.14 -13.73
C THR A 83 -11.05 9.80 -13.18
N ASN A 84 -12.07 10.05 -14.01
CA ASN A 84 -13.46 9.90 -13.62
C ASN A 84 -13.77 8.45 -13.22
N GLY A 85 -14.37 8.25 -12.06
CA GLY A 85 -14.76 6.93 -11.56
C GLY A 85 -13.62 6.04 -11.05
N ALA A 86 -12.35 6.49 -11.08
CA ALA A 86 -11.23 5.63 -10.69
C ALA A 86 -11.26 5.27 -9.20
N LEU A 87 -11.61 6.22 -8.34
CA LEU A 87 -11.72 6.00 -6.90
C LEU A 87 -12.89 5.05 -6.56
N GLU A 88 -14.04 5.25 -7.21
CA GLU A 88 -15.25 4.44 -7.03
C GLU A 88 -15.01 3.00 -7.50
N GLN A 89 -14.32 2.82 -8.63
CA GLN A 89 -13.92 1.51 -9.12
C GLN A 89 -12.94 0.83 -8.16
N LEU A 90 -11.91 1.55 -7.68
CA LEU A 90 -10.94 1.01 -6.72
C LEU A 90 -11.60 0.60 -5.40
N LEU A 91 -12.56 1.39 -4.91
CA LEU A 91 -13.36 1.06 -3.73
C LEU A 91 -14.23 -0.17 -3.97
N SER A 92 -14.85 -0.27 -5.15
CA SER A 92 -15.62 -1.46 -5.52
C SER A 92 -14.74 -2.73 -5.49
N ILE A 93 -13.51 -2.66 -6.01
CA ILE A 93 -12.56 -3.78 -5.92
C ILE A 93 -12.27 -4.12 -4.47
N THR A 94 -11.91 -3.10 -3.67
CA THR A 94 -11.57 -3.25 -2.26
C THR A 94 -12.67 -3.96 -1.46
N LEU A 95 -13.93 -3.68 -1.76
CA LEU A 95 -15.10 -4.20 -1.03
C LEU A 95 -15.64 -5.51 -1.58
N ARG A 96 -15.53 -5.75 -2.89
CA ARG A 96 -16.33 -6.79 -3.57
C ARG A 96 -15.51 -7.91 -4.20
N THR A 97 -14.20 -7.72 -4.44
CA THR A 97 -13.42 -8.83 -5.00
C THR A 97 -13.28 -9.95 -3.98
N THR A 98 -13.37 -11.20 -4.40
CA THR A 98 -13.16 -12.38 -3.54
C THR A 98 -11.68 -12.67 -3.32
N GLU A 99 -10.83 -12.08 -4.16
CA GLU A 99 -9.38 -12.27 -4.13
C GLU A 99 -8.74 -11.37 -3.06
N SER A 100 -8.48 -11.94 -1.88
CA SER A 100 -7.87 -11.22 -0.74
C SER A 100 -6.54 -10.54 -1.11
N SER A 101 -5.76 -11.15 -2.00
CA SER A 101 -4.51 -10.56 -2.49
C SER A 101 -4.73 -9.31 -3.35
N CYS A 102 -5.82 -9.24 -4.11
CA CYS A 102 -6.20 -8.04 -4.86
C CYS A 102 -6.80 -6.98 -3.93
N GLN A 103 -7.62 -7.37 -2.96
CA GLN A 103 -8.14 -6.45 -1.92
C GLN A 103 -7.00 -5.74 -1.20
N LEU A 104 -5.96 -6.48 -0.79
CA LEU A 104 -4.80 -5.92 -0.09
C LEU A 104 -4.01 -4.91 -0.92
N GLU A 105 -3.77 -5.18 -2.20
CA GLU A 105 -3.07 -4.26 -3.10
C GLU A 105 -3.96 -3.02 -3.41
N ALA A 106 -5.27 -3.21 -3.60
CA ALA A 106 -6.23 -2.12 -3.79
C ALA A 106 -6.32 -1.20 -2.57
N LEU A 107 -6.39 -1.77 -1.36
CA LEU A 107 -6.33 -1.01 -0.11
C LEU A 107 -5.00 -0.26 0.04
N SER A 108 -3.88 -0.87 -0.36
CA SER A 108 -2.58 -0.20 -0.36
C SER A 108 -2.55 1.01 -1.29
N CYS A 109 -3.25 0.95 -2.44
CA CYS A 109 -3.42 2.10 -3.33
C CYS A 109 -4.18 3.23 -2.62
N LEU A 110 -5.28 2.93 -1.91
CA LEU A 110 -6.05 3.92 -1.15
C LEU A 110 -5.19 4.60 -0.08
N THR A 111 -4.35 3.85 0.62
CA THR A 111 -3.40 4.40 1.60
C THR A 111 -2.39 5.35 0.95
N ASN A 112 -1.79 4.97 -0.18
CA ASN A 112 -0.86 5.85 -0.90
C ASN A 112 -1.54 7.15 -1.35
N ILE A 113 -2.78 7.09 -1.83
CA ILE A 113 -3.55 8.29 -2.20
C ILE A 113 -3.84 9.15 -0.97
N ALA A 114 -4.22 8.53 0.15
CA ALA A 114 -4.53 9.23 1.39
C ALA A 114 -3.30 9.94 2.01
N CYS A 115 -2.09 9.44 1.78
CA CYS A 115 -0.83 10.08 2.14
C CYS A 115 -0.44 11.26 1.22
N GLY A 116 -1.23 11.56 0.19
CA GLY A 116 -1.04 12.71 -0.69
C GLY A 116 -1.38 14.06 -0.04
N ASP A 117 -1.87 15.00 -0.85
CA ASP A 117 -2.28 16.32 -0.36
C ASP A 117 -3.60 16.28 0.44
N HIS A 118 -3.96 17.40 1.07
CA HIS A 118 -5.17 17.44 1.90
C HIS A 118 -6.44 17.10 1.11
N LYS A 119 -6.49 17.49 -0.18
CA LYS A 119 -7.62 17.18 -1.06
C LYS A 119 -7.72 15.68 -1.33
N ALA A 120 -6.59 15.02 -1.60
CA ALA A 120 -6.50 13.58 -1.77
C ALA A 120 -6.93 12.83 -0.51
N THR A 121 -6.36 13.20 0.65
CA THR A 121 -6.75 12.62 1.95
C THR A 121 -8.25 12.76 2.20
N TYR A 122 -8.81 13.96 2.00
CA TYR A 122 -10.22 14.23 2.25
C TYR A 122 -11.14 13.41 1.32
N ARG A 123 -10.81 13.31 0.03
CA ARG A 123 -11.59 12.51 -0.93
C ARG A 123 -11.56 11.02 -0.58
N VAL A 124 -10.41 10.48 -0.22
CA VAL A 124 -10.31 9.08 0.21
C VAL A 124 -11.09 8.85 1.49
N LEU A 125 -10.91 9.67 2.52
CA LEU A 125 -11.62 9.50 3.79
C LEU A 125 -13.13 9.61 3.64
N ARG A 126 -13.62 10.54 2.82
CA ARG A 126 -15.06 10.71 2.58
C ARG A 126 -15.68 9.47 1.92
N SER A 127 -14.98 8.84 1.00
CA SER A 127 -15.52 7.69 0.25
C SER A 127 -15.20 6.34 0.88
N ALA A 128 -14.03 6.20 1.50
CA ALA A 128 -13.48 4.95 2.02
C ALA A 128 -13.58 4.82 3.55
N GLY A 129 -13.68 5.93 4.28
CA GLY A 129 -13.55 5.99 5.75
C GLY A 129 -14.45 5.00 6.50
N PRO A 130 -15.77 4.97 6.25
CA PRO A 130 -16.66 4.01 6.90
C PRO A 130 -16.25 2.56 6.66
N TYR A 131 -15.77 2.25 5.45
CA TYR A 131 -15.35 0.91 5.09
C TYR A 131 -14.02 0.51 5.72
N LEU A 132 -13.06 1.44 5.81
CA LEU A 132 -11.79 1.21 6.49
C LEU A 132 -12.00 0.87 7.97
N ILE A 133 -12.95 1.53 8.63
CA ILE A 133 -13.35 1.22 10.01
C ILE A 133 -13.95 -0.20 10.08
N THR A 134 -14.82 -0.57 9.14
CA THR A 134 -15.38 -1.93 9.06
C THR A 134 -14.29 -2.98 8.82
N PHE A 135 -13.28 -2.70 7.98
CA PHE A 135 -12.16 -3.63 7.75
C PHE A 135 -11.30 -3.83 9.00
N LEU A 136 -11.07 -2.77 9.78
CA LEU A 136 -10.36 -2.85 11.06
C LEU A 136 -11.12 -3.71 12.08
N ASN A 137 -12.45 -3.69 12.04
CA ASN A 137 -13.32 -4.43 12.95
C ASN A 137 -13.76 -5.82 12.42
N GLY A 138 -13.41 -6.17 11.17
CA GLY A 138 -13.87 -7.39 10.49
C GLY A 138 -12.94 -8.59 10.69
N THR A 139 -13.46 -9.82 10.62
CA THR A 139 -12.79 -11.08 11.01
C THR A 139 -11.66 -11.60 10.10
N ASN A 140 -11.20 -10.86 9.08
CA ASN A 140 -10.09 -11.32 8.23
C ASN A 140 -8.74 -10.92 8.87
N PRO A 141 -7.98 -11.87 9.46
CA PRO A 141 -6.76 -11.55 10.22
C PRO A 141 -5.64 -10.98 9.33
N PHE A 142 -5.62 -11.27 8.02
CA PHE A 142 -4.63 -10.67 7.10
C PHE A 142 -4.93 -9.20 6.81
N LEU A 143 -6.22 -8.83 6.76
CA LEU A 143 -6.63 -7.44 6.64
C LEU A 143 -6.42 -6.71 7.97
N GLN A 144 -6.77 -7.31 9.10
CA GLN A 144 -6.54 -6.72 10.42
C GLN A 144 -5.05 -6.52 10.73
N ALA A 145 -4.22 -7.56 10.62
CA ALA A 145 -2.80 -7.48 10.99
C ALA A 145 -2.03 -6.40 10.22
N ARG A 146 -2.46 -6.08 8.99
CA ARG A 146 -1.85 -5.01 8.18
C ARG A 146 -2.18 -3.60 8.67
N TYR A 147 -3.32 -3.41 9.34
CA TYR A 147 -3.80 -2.09 9.79
C TYR A 147 -3.86 -1.92 11.31
N ALA A 148 -3.84 -3.01 12.08
CA ALA A 148 -3.82 -3.04 13.54
C ALA A 148 -2.39 -2.92 14.13
N ALA A 149 -1.35 -3.15 13.32
CA ALA A 149 0.04 -3.03 13.77
C ALA A 149 0.64 -1.69 13.31
N PRO A 150 0.66 -0.63 14.15
CA PRO A 150 1.81 0.26 14.15
C PRO A 150 3.00 -0.57 14.64
N ASP A 151 3.93 -0.83 13.72
CA ASP A 151 5.16 -1.60 13.88
C ASP A 151 5.84 -1.37 15.24
N VAL A 152 5.59 -2.27 16.20
CA VAL A 152 6.43 -2.46 17.38
C VAL A 152 6.67 -3.96 17.48
N THR A 153 7.94 -4.32 17.65
CA THR A 153 8.45 -5.67 17.92
C THR A 153 8.41 -6.67 16.77
N GLN A 154 9.50 -6.69 15.99
CA GLN A 154 10.40 -7.85 15.98
C GLN A 154 11.85 -7.49 15.61
N SER A 155 12.42 -6.46 16.25
CA SER A 155 13.85 -6.50 16.58
C SER A 155 14.02 -7.40 17.80
N ARG A 156 14.04 -8.72 17.60
CA ARG A 156 14.64 -9.60 18.60
C ARG A 156 16.15 -9.45 18.49
N VAL A 157 16.66 -8.57 19.33
CA VAL A 157 18.06 -8.53 19.76
C VAL A 157 18.43 -9.95 20.19
N ILE A 158 19.31 -10.60 19.44
CA ILE A 158 20.00 -11.80 19.88
C ILE A 158 21.00 -11.32 20.93
N VAL A 159 20.62 -11.45 22.21
CA VAL A 159 21.59 -11.31 23.31
C VAL A 159 22.36 -12.62 23.38
N HIS A 160 23.57 -12.61 22.85
CA HIS A 160 24.57 -13.64 23.10
C HIS A 160 25.09 -13.45 24.53
N HIS A 161 24.69 -14.31 25.46
CA HIS A 161 25.50 -14.60 26.65
C HIS A 161 25.35 -16.07 27.06
N GLY A 162 26.43 -16.82 26.81
CA GLY A 162 26.83 -18.00 27.58
C GLY A 162 25.94 -19.24 27.51
N GLY A 163 26.41 -20.27 26.79
CA GLY A 163 26.15 -21.66 27.17
C GLY A 163 25.30 -22.48 26.20
N VAL A 164 26.00 -23.32 25.42
CA VAL A 164 25.57 -24.58 24.80
C VAL A 164 24.55 -24.50 23.65
N ALA A 165 25.08 -24.70 22.44
CA ALA A 165 24.34 -24.96 21.22
C ALA A 165 23.74 -26.37 21.23
N VAL A 166 22.46 -26.49 20.91
CA VAL A 166 21.89 -27.73 20.34
C VAL A 166 21.12 -27.35 19.08
N ARG A 167 21.64 -27.80 17.93
CA ARG A 167 20.94 -27.86 16.65
C ARG A 167 19.80 -28.86 16.77
N VAL A 168 18.62 -28.51 16.26
CA VAL A 168 17.71 -29.52 15.69
C VAL A 168 17.16 -28.98 14.38
N SER A 169 17.55 -29.65 13.30
CA SER A 169 16.94 -29.55 11.97
C SER A 169 15.59 -30.28 11.97
N GLY A 170 14.60 -29.72 11.28
CA GLY A 170 13.32 -30.34 10.95
C GLY A 170 12.59 -29.47 9.96
#